data_AF-A0A945CN07-F1
#
_entry.id   AF-A0A945CN07-F1
#
_cell.length_a   1.000
_cell.length_b   1.000
_cell.length_c   1.000
_cell.angle_alpha   90.00
_cell.angle_beta   90.00
_cell.angle_gamma   90.00
#
_symmetry.space_group_name_H-M   'P 1'
#
loop_
_entity.id
_entity.type
_entity.pdbx_description
1 polymer ?
#
loop_
_entity_poly.entity_id
_entity_poly.type
_entity_poly.pdbx_seq_one_letter_code
_entity_poly.pdbx_strand_id
1 'polypeptide(L)'
;MDTREQALLGAVESLQEQQVEWTRELVAIPTVNPYSGDDSAGSEAAGQDWVEERLRGMGAEVRRIGVPEDVYARGGIIGPAGRSWEGRENVVGEWKLGSGEGVCILINDHMDTVGTAGMKFDPFDP
;
A
#
# COMPACT_ATOMS: atom_id res chain seq x y z
N MET A 1 18.04 16.35 20.19
CA MET A 1 17.84 16.33 18.73
C MET A 1 19.04 16.97 18.09
N ASP A 2 19.75 16.25 17.23
CA ASP A 2 20.84 16.84 16.45
C ASP A 2 20.28 17.68 15.29
N THR A 3 21.15 18.46 14.63
CA THR A 3 20.74 19.35 13.52
C THR A 3 20.14 18.59 12.33
N ARG A 4 20.58 17.36 12.07
CA ARG A 4 20.07 16.53 10.98
C ARG A 4 18.67 16.02 11.29
N GLU A 5 18.45 15.59 12.52
CA GLU A 5 17.15 15.14 13.02
C GLU A 5 16.12 16.29 12.99
N GLN A 6 16.52 17.50 13.40
CA GLN A 6 15.68 18.71 13.28
C GLN A 6 15.34 19.04 11.83
N ALA A 7 16.32 18.94 10.92
CA ALA A 7 16.09 19.19 9.50
C ALA A 7 15.11 18.17 8.89
N LEU A 8 15.20 16.89 9.28
CA LEU A 8 14.28 15.86 8.85
C LEU A 8 12.86 16.11 9.35
N LEU A 9 12.69 16.45 10.63
CA LEU A 9 11.38 16.80 11.15
C LEU A 9 10.78 18.02 10.46
N GLY A 10 11.56 19.07 10.24
CA GLY A 10 11.10 20.24 9.50
C GLY A 10 10.68 19.91 8.06
N ALA A 11 11.39 19.00 7.40
CA ALA A 11 11.00 18.52 6.06
C ALA A 11 9.68 17.74 6.10
N VAL A 12 9.51 16.83 7.07
CA VAL A 12 8.25 16.07 7.25
C VAL A 12 7.08 17.01 7.53
N GLU A 13 7.26 18.01 8.41
CA GLU A 13 6.25 19.01 8.71
C GLU A 13 5.88 19.84 7.48
N SER A 14 6.86 20.21 6.65
CA SER A 14 6.61 20.93 5.39
C SER A 14 5.80 20.13 4.36
N LEU A 15 5.69 18.81 4.53
CA LEU A 15 4.92 17.91 3.66
C LEU A 15 3.55 17.56 4.24
N GLN A 16 3.13 18.16 5.36
CA GLN A 16 1.89 17.79 6.05
C GLN A 16 0.64 17.89 5.15
N GLU A 17 0.50 18.99 4.40
CA GLU A 17 -0.66 19.18 3.51
C GLU A 17 -0.72 18.10 2.43
N GLN A 18 0.43 17.73 1.84
CA GLN A 18 0.52 16.66 0.87
C GLN A 18 0.21 15.29 1.49
N GLN A 19 0.70 15.01 2.71
CA GLN A 19 0.41 13.76 3.41
C GLN A 19 -1.09 13.60 3.68
N VAL A 20 -1.76 14.68 4.12
CA VAL A 20 -3.21 14.68 4.33
C VAL A 20 -3.93 14.43 3.00
N GLU A 21 -3.57 15.15 1.94
CA GLU A 21 -4.22 15.00 0.64
C GLU A 21 -4.06 13.58 0.08
N TRP A 22 -2.84 13.04 0.10
CA TRP A 22 -2.58 11.67 -0.35
C TRP A 22 -3.32 10.62 0.48
N THR A 23 -3.45 10.85 1.80
CA THR A 23 -4.24 9.96 2.65
C THR A 23 -5.72 10.02 2.27
N ARG A 24 -6.26 11.22 1.99
CA ARG A 24 -7.65 11.38 1.52
C ARG A 24 -7.86 10.68 0.18
N GLU A 25 -6.97 10.90 -0.78
CA GLU A 25 -7.02 10.23 -2.09
C GLU A 25 -7.04 8.70 -1.94
N LEU A 26 -6.18 8.14 -1.07
CA LEU A 26 -6.17 6.70 -0.79
C LEU A 26 -7.46 6.21 -0.12
N VAL A 27 -7.98 6.93 0.88
CA VAL A 27 -9.24 6.56 1.55
C VAL A 27 -10.41 6.60 0.59
N ALA A 28 -10.41 7.51 -0.40
CA ALA A 28 -11.46 7.57 -1.40
C ALA A 28 -11.48 6.38 -2.38
N ILE A 29 -10.43 5.53 -2.39
CA ILE A 29 -10.35 4.34 -3.24
C ILE A 29 -10.88 3.14 -2.45
N PRO A 30 -12.01 2.51 -2.87
CA PRO A 30 -12.58 1.37 -2.17
C PRO A 30 -11.76 0.10 -2.43
N THR A 31 -10.77 -0.17 -1.58
CA THR A 31 -9.89 -1.35 -1.62
C THR A 31 -10.38 -2.50 -0.73
N VAL A 32 -11.68 -2.56 -0.45
CA VAL A 32 -12.25 -3.59 0.45
C VAL A 32 -11.95 -4.96 -0.09
N ASN A 33 -11.30 -5.79 0.74
CA ASN A 33 -10.94 -7.14 0.39
C ASN A 33 -12.22 -7.96 0.04
N PRO A 34 -12.26 -8.65 -1.12
CA PRO A 34 -13.44 -9.40 -1.55
C PRO A 34 -13.83 -10.56 -0.64
N TYR A 35 -13.00 -10.86 0.34
CA TYR A 35 -13.20 -11.91 1.31
C TYR A 35 -13.50 -11.42 2.72
N SER A 36 -13.77 -10.12 2.88
CA SER A 36 -14.17 -9.49 4.15
C SER A 36 -15.61 -9.81 4.58
N GLY A 37 -16.42 -10.41 3.70
CA GLY A 37 -17.79 -10.83 4.01
C GLY A 37 -18.88 -9.79 3.67
N ASP A 38 -18.51 -8.69 3.02
CA ASP A 38 -19.42 -7.63 2.60
C ASP A 38 -19.80 -7.76 1.12
N ASP A 39 -21.04 -7.35 0.80
CA ASP A 39 -21.58 -7.38 -0.57
C ASP A 39 -20.98 -6.30 -1.48
N SER A 40 -20.32 -5.28 -0.90
CA SER A 40 -19.73 -4.13 -1.61
C SER A 40 -18.21 -4.24 -1.75
N ALA A 41 -17.68 -5.46 -1.82
CA ALA A 41 -16.27 -5.71 -2.05
C ALA A 41 -15.72 -4.91 -3.25
N GLY A 42 -14.61 -4.23 -3.01
CA GLY A 42 -13.84 -3.55 -4.04
C GLY A 42 -12.75 -4.45 -4.63
N SER A 43 -11.74 -3.83 -5.20
CA SER A 43 -10.52 -4.49 -5.65
C SER A 43 -9.33 -3.62 -5.27
N GLU A 44 -8.23 -4.23 -4.80
CA GLU A 44 -7.02 -3.50 -4.47
C GLU A 44 -6.35 -2.87 -5.71
N ALA A 45 -6.72 -3.28 -6.93
CA ALA A 45 -6.07 -2.87 -8.18
C ALA A 45 -5.95 -1.35 -8.34
N ALA A 46 -7.01 -0.60 -8.09
CA ALA A 46 -7.00 0.86 -8.18
C ALA A 46 -6.07 1.50 -7.12
N GLY A 47 -6.00 0.93 -5.92
CA GLY A 47 -5.06 1.37 -4.89
C GLY A 47 -3.61 1.06 -5.26
N GLN A 48 -3.37 -0.10 -5.89
CA GLN A 48 -2.05 -0.47 -6.42
C GLN A 48 -1.62 0.46 -7.56
N ASP A 49 -2.54 0.82 -8.46
CA ASP A 49 -2.29 1.80 -9.53
C ASP A 49 -1.90 3.16 -8.96
N TRP A 50 -2.64 3.62 -7.93
CA TRP A 50 -2.35 4.88 -7.25
C TRP A 50 -0.95 4.88 -6.61
N VAL A 51 -0.59 3.81 -5.89
CA VAL A 51 0.73 3.70 -5.23
C VAL A 51 1.85 3.60 -6.26
N GLU A 52 1.67 2.80 -7.33
CA GLU A 52 2.66 2.69 -8.39
C GLU A 52 2.96 4.05 -9.03
N GLU A 53 1.95 4.85 -9.32
CA GLU A 53 2.12 6.19 -9.89
C GLU A 53 3.00 7.06 -8.98
N ARG A 54 2.72 7.10 -7.67
CA ARG A 54 3.48 7.91 -6.71
C ARG A 54 4.91 7.38 -6.52
N LEU A 55 5.09 6.07 -6.43
CA LEU A 55 6.43 5.46 -6.34
C LEU A 55 7.28 5.80 -7.57
N ARG A 56 6.73 5.68 -8.78
CA ARG A 56 7.41 6.09 -10.03
C ARG A 56 7.69 7.59 -10.03
N GLY A 57 6.73 8.41 -9.60
CA GLY A 57 6.90 9.87 -9.48
C GLY A 57 8.01 10.28 -8.53
N MET A 58 8.26 9.50 -7.47
CA MET A 58 9.38 9.65 -6.54
C MET A 58 10.70 9.03 -7.03
N GLY A 59 10.73 8.53 -8.27
CA GLY A 59 11.94 7.98 -8.90
C GLY A 59 12.27 6.53 -8.53
N ALA A 60 11.31 5.77 -8.00
CA ALA A 60 11.50 4.34 -7.75
C ALA A 60 11.54 3.54 -9.06
N GLU A 61 12.35 2.48 -9.09
CA GLU A 61 12.11 1.37 -10.01
C GLU A 61 10.93 0.55 -9.47
N VAL A 62 9.83 0.51 -10.22
CA VAL A 62 8.60 -0.16 -9.75
C VAL A 62 8.34 -1.45 -10.50
N ARG A 63 8.05 -2.52 -9.73
CA ARG A 63 7.69 -3.85 -10.22
C ARG A 63 6.37 -4.30 -9.60
N ARG A 64 5.50 -4.91 -10.41
CA ARG A 64 4.34 -5.68 -9.93
C ARG A 64 4.71 -7.14 -9.78
N ILE A 65 4.37 -7.72 -8.64
CA ILE A 65 4.67 -9.11 -8.30
C ILE A 65 3.35 -9.84 -8.03
N GLY A 66 2.94 -10.69 -8.96
CA GLY A 66 1.76 -11.53 -8.80
C GLY A 66 1.90 -12.48 -7.61
N VAL A 67 0.77 -12.76 -6.96
CA VAL A 67 0.71 -13.72 -5.85
C VAL A 67 0.50 -15.12 -6.42
N PRO A 68 1.40 -16.08 -6.17
CA PRO A 68 1.22 -17.43 -6.68
C PRO A 68 0.06 -18.14 -5.95
N GLU A 69 -0.69 -18.98 -6.66
CA GLU A 69 -1.87 -19.69 -6.12
C GLU A 69 -1.52 -20.54 -4.89
N ASP A 70 -0.29 -21.06 -4.83
CA ASP A 70 0.24 -21.92 -3.77
C ASP A 70 1.06 -21.17 -2.71
N VAL A 71 0.96 -19.83 -2.63
CA VAL A 71 1.76 -18.97 -1.73
C VAL A 71 1.82 -19.48 -0.29
N TYR A 72 0.69 -19.91 0.27
CA TYR A 72 0.62 -20.40 1.65
C TYR A 72 1.35 -21.74 1.82
N ALA A 73 1.17 -22.66 0.87
CA ALA A 73 1.84 -23.95 0.89
C ALA A 73 3.36 -23.79 0.76
N ARG A 74 3.82 -22.87 -0.11
CA ARG A 74 5.25 -22.53 -0.24
C ARG A 74 5.84 -21.96 1.05
N GLY A 75 5.04 -21.15 1.76
CA GLY A 75 5.42 -20.59 3.05
C GLY A 75 5.38 -21.59 4.20
N GLY A 76 4.80 -22.78 4.01
CA GLY A 76 4.53 -23.72 5.10
C GLY A 76 3.48 -23.19 6.08
N ILE A 77 2.58 -22.33 5.63
CA ILE A 77 1.58 -21.63 6.44
C ILE A 77 0.18 -22.16 6.08
N ILE A 78 -0.67 -22.32 7.10
CA ILE A 78 -2.10 -22.59 6.88
C ILE A 78 -2.76 -21.29 6.40
N GLY A 79 -3.30 -21.29 5.19
CA GLY A 79 -3.99 -20.15 4.62
C GLY A 79 -5.32 -20.52 3.97
N PRO A 80 -6.15 -19.52 3.63
CA PRO A 80 -7.43 -19.74 2.96
C PRO A 80 -7.25 -20.37 1.58
N ALA A 81 -8.14 -21.32 1.25
CA ALA A 81 -8.23 -21.93 -0.08
C ALA A 81 -9.26 -21.21 -0.97
N GLY A 82 -9.14 -21.36 -2.29
CA GLY A 82 -10.11 -20.84 -3.25
C GLY A 82 -10.12 -19.31 -3.39
N ARG A 83 -8.99 -18.67 -3.10
CA ARG A 83 -8.81 -17.23 -3.28
C ARG A 83 -8.37 -16.92 -4.71
N SER A 84 -8.90 -15.86 -5.30
CA SER A 84 -8.37 -15.22 -6.50
C SER A 84 -7.35 -14.15 -6.11
N TRP A 85 -6.33 -14.00 -6.95
CA TRP A 85 -5.27 -13.01 -6.83
C TRP A 85 -5.26 -12.01 -8.01
N GLU A 86 -6.26 -12.08 -8.89
CA GLU A 86 -6.40 -11.17 -10.03
C GLU A 86 -6.58 -9.72 -9.55
N GLY A 87 -5.73 -8.81 -10.01
CA GLY A 87 -5.72 -7.40 -9.57
C GLY A 87 -5.18 -7.17 -8.16
N ARG A 88 -4.48 -8.17 -7.59
CA ARG A 88 -3.96 -8.15 -6.21
C ARG A 88 -2.45 -8.35 -6.18
N GLU A 89 -1.77 -7.97 -7.26
CA GLU A 89 -0.31 -8.00 -7.32
C GLU A 89 0.29 -7.07 -6.26
N ASN A 90 1.42 -7.45 -5.70
CA ASN A 90 2.18 -6.55 -4.83
C ASN A 90 2.90 -5.52 -5.70
N VAL A 91 2.80 -4.24 -5.33
CA VAL A 91 3.60 -3.17 -5.92
C VAL A 91 4.86 -2.96 -5.08
N VAL A 92 6.02 -3.10 -5.70
CA VAL A 92 7.32 -2.91 -5.05
C VAL A 92 8.07 -1.78 -5.73
N GLY A 93 8.33 -0.70 -4.98
CA GLY A 93 9.22 0.38 -5.39
C GLY A 93 10.60 0.21 -4.77
N GLU A 94 11.64 0.30 -5.61
CA GLU A 94 13.03 0.18 -5.20
C GLU A 94 13.81 1.46 -5.48
N TRP A 95 14.57 1.95 -4.49
CA TRP A 95 15.50 3.06 -4.65
C TRP A 95 16.91 2.61 -4.29
N LYS A 96 17.87 2.86 -5.18
CA LYS A 96 19.29 2.76 -4.86
C LYS A 96 19.78 4.11 -4.35
N LEU A 97 19.90 4.25 -3.04
CA LEU A 97 20.38 5.49 -2.40
C LEU A 97 21.91 5.47 -2.27
N GLY A 98 22.55 6.63 -2.48
CA GLY A 98 24.00 6.78 -2.36
C GLY A 98 24.78 5.83 -3.29
N SER A 99 25.81 5.15 -2.76
CA SER A 99 26.56 4.12 -3.52
C SER A 99 25.78 2.81 -3.69
N GLY A 100 24.74 2.58 -2.89
CA GLY A 100 24.01 1.32 -2.78
C GLY A 100 24.76 0.18 -2.06
N GLU A 101 25.84 0.48 -1.36
CA GLU A 101 26.58 -0.47 -0.51
C GLU A 101 26.12 -0.44 0.97
N GLY A 102 25.13 0.41 1.27
CA GLY A 102 24.55 0.53 2.61
C GLY A 102 23.59 -0.60 2.96
N VAL A 103 22.99 -0.49 4.15
CA VAL A 103 21.95 -1.41 4.61
C VAL A 103 20.71 -1.29 3.73
N CYS A 104 20.17 -2.42 3.28
CA CYS A 104 18.86 -2.49 2.64
C CYS A 104 17.77 -2.42 3.70
N ILE A 105 16.81 -1.50 3.52
CA ILE A 105 15.63 -1.36 4.37
C ILE A 105 14.41 -1.76 3.55
N LEU A 106 13.65 -2.72 4.05
CA LEU A 106 12.35 -3.09 3.49
C LEU A 106 11.25 -2.48 4.34
N ILE A 107 10.41 -1.66 3.72
CA ILE A 107 9.16 -1.17 4.31
C ILE A 107 8.04 -1.95 3.62
N ASN A 108 7.21 -2.62 4.41
CA ASN A 108 6.09 -3.41 3.90
C ASN A 108 4.81 -2.98 4.62
N ASP A 109 3.73 -2.91 3.85
CA ASP A 109 2.40 -2.53 4.31
C ASP A 109 1.34 -3.28 3.46
N HIS A 110 0.06 -3.11 3.79
CA HIS A 110 -1.06 -3.66 3.04
C HIS A 110 -2.02 -2.54 2.59
N MET A 111 -2.68 -2.75 1.45
CA MET A 111 -3.60 -1.78 0.84
C MET A 111 -5.07 -2.15 1.05
N ASP A 112 -5.34 -3.43 1.31
CA ASP A 112 -6.70 -3.92 1.43
C ASP A 112 -7.34 -3.49 2.75
N THR A 113 -8.62 -3.15 2.67
CA THR A 113 -9.43 -2.77 3.83
C THR A 113 -10.45 -3.85 4.17
N VAL A 114 -10.93 -3.81 5.41
CA VAL A 114 -12.02 -4.67 5.87
C VAL A 114 -13.37 -4.15 5.38
N GLY A 115 -14.41 -4.98 5.55
CA GLY A 115 -15.79 -4.59 5.26
C GLY A 115 -16.24 -3.33 6.00
N THR A 116 -17.08 -2.54 5.34
CA THR A 116 -17.66 -1.28 5.82
C THR A 116 -19.16 -1.38 6.14
N ALA A 117 -19.74 -2.59 6.09
CA ALA A 117 -21.13 -2.81 6.43
C ALA A 117 -21.48 -2.30 7.84
N GLY A 118 -22.57 -1.54 7.94
CA GLY A 118 -23.06 -0.97 9.21
C GLY A 118 -22.45 0.37 9.60
N MET A 119 -21.54 0.95 8.79
CA MET A 119 -21.11 2.34 8.97
C MET A 119 -22.27 3.31 8.74
N LYS A 120 -22.25 4.43 9.49
CA LYS A 120 -23.33 5.44 9.50
C LYS A 120 -23.03 6.66 8.60
N PHE A 121 -21.85 6.67 8.00
CA PHE A 121 -21.35 7.69 7.08
C PHE A 121 -20.73 6.96 5.89
N ASP A 122 -20.44 7.70 4.80
CA ASP A 122 -19.77 7.13 3.64
C ASP A 122 -18.31 6.79 4.00
N PRO A 123 -17.92 5.51 4.02
CA PRO A 123 -16.56 5.09 4.41
C PRO A 123 -15.47 5.62 3.49
N PHE A 124 -15.80 6.03 2.27
CA PHE A 124 -14.84 6.48 1.25
C PHE A 124 -15.02 7.96 0.90
N ASP A 125 -15.70 8.75 1.75
CA ASP A 125 -15.75 10.22 1.71
C ASP A 125 -14.88 10.79 2.85
N PRO A 126 -13.57 10.99 2.62
CA PRO A 126 -12.60 11.38 3.65
C PRO A 126 -12.69 12.84 4.09
#